data_AF-A0A2D4JEQ5-F1
#
_entry.id   AF-A0A2D4JEQ5-F1
#
_cell.length_a   1.000
_cell.length_b   1.000
_cell.length_c   1.000
_cell.angle_alpha   90.00
_cell.angle_beta   90.00
_cell.angle_gamma   90.00
#
_symmetry.space_group_name_H-M   'P 1'
#
loop_
_entity.id
_entity.type
_entity.pdbx_description
1 polymer ?
#
loop_
_entity_poly.entity_id
_entity_poly.type
_entity_poly.pdbx_seq_one_letter_code
_entity_poly.pdbx_strand_id
1 'polypeptide(L)'
;GFQVATGRIQSVLCRPLLASVIESESEILHHDKQYEPFYSSFVALATHYITTVCGVVPRNQLQSVAAACKVLIEFSLLRLENPDEACAVSQKHLILLIKGLCTGCSRLDRTEIITFTAMMKSAKLPQTVKTLSDVEDQKELASPVRPELRQKEVQMNFLNQLTSVFNPKMALSPVTTLQAQGEGEGEEQTVTDQSSTAKTKSVFVAQNVASLQELGGSEKLLRVCLNLPYFLRYINRFQDAVSANSFFIMPATVADATAVRNGFHSLVIDVTMALDTLSLPVLEPLTPARLQDVTVLALSCLYAGVSVAT
;
A
#
# COMPACT_ATOMS: atom_id res chain seq x y z
N GLY A 1 -10.58 29.06 -6.55
CA GLY A 1 -11.93 28.65 -6.12
C GLY A 1 -12.10 27.15 -6.08
N PHE A 2 -12.08 26.47 -7.24
CA PHE A 2 -12.31 25.02 -7.36
C PHE A 2 -11.27 24.15 -6.64
N GLN A 3 -9.98 24.49 -6.74
CA GLN A 3 -8.86 23.72 -6.15
C GLN A 3 -8.84 23.77 -4.60
N VAL A 4 -9.35 24.86 -4.02
CA VAL A 4 -9.52 25.03 -2.57
C VAL A 4 -10.71 24.21 -2.05
N ALA A 5 -11.75 24.04 -2.86
CA ALA A 5 -12.90 23.21 -2.54
C ALA A 5 -12.55 21.71 -2.59
N THR A 6 -11.81 21.24 -3.60
CA THR A 6 -11.31 19.85 -3.67
C THR A 6 -10.34 19.54 -2.53
N GLY A 7 -9.43 20.47 -2.19
CA GLY A 7 -8.52 20.32 -1.05
C GLY A 7 -9.23 20.25 0.30
N ARG A 8 -10.29 21.06 0.51
CA ARG A 8 -11.11 20.99 1.73
C ARG A 8 -11.88 19.67 1.81
N ILE A 9 -12.46 19.20 0.71
CA ILE A 9 -13.20 17.93 0.66
C ILE A 9 -12.26 16.73 0.95
N GLN A 10 -11.06 16.70 0.34
CA GLN A 10 -10.05 15.66 0.63
C GLN A 10 -9.55 15.69 2.08
N SER A 11 -9.36 16.90 2.65
CA SER A 11 -8.92 17.07 4.05
C SER A 11 -9.98 16.64 5.08
N VAL A 12 -11.27 16.69 4.71
CA VAL A 12 -12.39 16.25 5.54
C VAL A 12 -12.61 14.75 5.43
N LEU A 13 -12.38 14.13 4.26
CA LEU A 13 -12.41 12.67 4.06
C LEU A 13 -11.28 11.94 4.80
N CYS A 14 -10.11 12.57 4.90
CA CYS A 14 -8.95 11.94 5.53
C CYS A 14 -9.21 11.68 7.02
N ARG A 15 -9.87 12.59 7.74
CA ARG A 15 -10.08 12.43 9.20
C ARG A 15 -10.88 11.18 9.60
N PRO A 16 -12.07 10.89 9.01
CA PRO A 16 -12.80 9.66 9.31
C PRO A 16 -12.00 8.40 9.01
N LEU A 17 -11.23 8.39 7.90
CA LEU A 17 -10.35 7.26 7.58
C LEU A 17 -9.29 7.05 8.66
N LEU A 18 -8.54 8.11 9.00
CA LEU A 18 -7.45 8.04 9.97
C LEU A 18 -7.95 7.60 11.34
N ALA A 19 -9.06 8.19 11.80
CA ALA A 19 -9.70 7.80 13.06
C ALA A 19 -10.13 6.33 13.02
N SER A 20 -10.75 5.87 11.93
CA SER A 20 -11.17 4.47 11.79
C SER A 20 -10.00 3.50 11.85
N VAL A 21 -8.87 3.83 11.20
CA VAL A 21 -7.66 2.98 11.25
C VAL A 21 -7.08 2.93 12.67
N ILE A 22 -6.98 4.07 13.34
CA ILE A 22 -6.38 4.15 14.69
C ILE A 22 -7.30 3.49 15.73
N GLU A 23 -8.60 3.78 15.70
CA GLU A 23 -9.56 3.22 16.65
C GLU A 23 -9.76 1.71 16.48
N SER A 24 -9.59 1.20 15.25
CA SER A 24 -9.73 -0.22 14.92
C SER A 24 -8.38 -0.95 14.87
N GLU A 25 -7.30 -0.38 15.41
CA GLU A 25 -5.94 -0.94 15.34
C GLU A 25 -5.89 -2.41 15.77
N SER A 26 -6.47 -2.72 16.94
CA SER A 26 -6.47 -4.07 17.49
C SER A 26 -7.19 -5.06 16.57
N GLU A 27 -8.31 -4.65 15.96
CA GLU A 27 -9.05 -5.48 15.02
C GLU A 27 -8.30 -5.65 13.70
N ILE A 28 -7.70 -4.58 13.17
CA ILE A 28 -6.90 -4.65 11.95
C ILE A 28 -5.74 -5.63 12.13
N LEU A 29 -5.05 -5.58 13.27
CA LEU A 29 -3.89 -6.43 13.54
C LEU A 29 -4.23 -7.84 14.02
N HIS A 30 -5.36 -8.03 14.72
CA HIS A 30 -5.69 -9.27 15.43
C HIS A 30 -7.16 -9.73 15.22
N HIS A 31 -7.67 -9.64 13.99
CA HIS A 31 -8.99 -10.17 13.64
C HIS A 31 -8.99 -11.67 13.42
N ASP A 32 -10.18 -12.26 13.49
CA ASP A 32 -10.40 -13.64 13.06
C ASP A 32 -10.17 -13.82 11.57
N LYS A 33 -9.63 -14.99 11.19
CA LYS A 33 -9.33 -15.37 9.80
C LYS A 33 -10.48 -15.15 8.80
N GLN A 34 -11.73 -15.26 9.25
CA GLN A 34 -12.91 -15.02 8.42
C GLN A 34 -13.04 -13.57 7.89
N TYR A 35 -12.39 -12.62 8.56
CA TYR A 35 -12.38 -11.19 8.19
C TYR A 35 -11.09 -10.77 7.46
N GLU A 36 -10.14 -11.69 7.27
CA GLU A 36 -8.86 -11.42 6.61
C GLU A 36 -9.03 -10.80 5.20
N PRO A 37 -9.93 -11.27 4.32
CA PRO A 37 -10.12 -10.64 3.01
C PRO A 37 -10.62 -9.20 3.08
N PHE A 38 -11.39 -8.86 4.13
CA PHE A 38 -11.89 -7.50 4.37
C PHE A 38 -10.74 -6.59 4.81
N TYR A 39 -10.02 -6.96 5.88
CA TYR A 39 -8.96 -6.11 6.45
C TYR A 39 -7.77 -5.97 5.51
N SER A 40 -7.35 -7.04 4.84
CA SER A 40 -6.26 -6.96 3.85
C SER A 40 -6.60 -5.99 2.70
N SER A 41 -7.81 -6.11 2.12
CA SER A 41 -8.28 -5.20 1.07
C SER A 41 -8.44 -3.75 1.57
N PHE A 42 -8.97 -3.57 2.79
CA PHE A 42 -9.09 -2.27 3.44
C PHE A 42 -7.73 -1.61 3.62
N VAL A 43 -6.72 -2.33 4.14
CA VAL A 43 -5.36 -1.81 4.32
C VAL A 43 -4.74 -1.37 3.01
N ALA A 44 -4.92 -2.15 1.93
CA ALA A 44 -4.44 -1.78 0.59
C ALA A 44 -5.06 -0.47 0.09
N LEU A 45 -6.37 -0.33 0.19
CA LEU A 45 -7.10 0.85 -0.27
C LEU A 45 -6.84 2.07 0.61
N ALA A 46 -6.78 1.91 1.93
CA ALA A 46 -6.44 2.96 2.88
C ALA A 46 -5.02 3.50 2.62
N THR A 47 -4.05 2.60 2.45
CA THR A 47 -2.66 2.95 2.11
C THR A 47 -2.59 3.72 0.80
N HIS A 48 -3.26 3.22 -0.25
CA HIS A 48 -3.33 3.91 -1.54
C HIS A 48 -3.92 5.31 -1.38
N TYR A 49 -5.03 5.46 -0.66
CA TYR A 49 -5.68 6.75 -0.48
C TYR A 49 -4.77 7.73 0.25
N ILE A 50 -4.21 7.34 1.40
CA ILE A 50 -3.34 8.19 2.21
C ILE A 50 -2.12 8.66 1.41
N THR A 51 -1.45 7.75 0.70
CA THR A 51 -0.27 8.09 -0.12
C THR A 51 -0.61 8.96 -1.33
N THR A 52 -1.84 8.90 -1.84
CA THR A 52 -2.31 9.76 -2.95
C THR A 52 -2.56 11.19 -2.48
N VAL A 53 -3.05 11.38 -1.25
CA VAL A 53 -3.39 12.70 -0.70
C VAL A 53 -2.31 13.29 0.23
N CYS A 54 -1.20 12.59 0.46
CA CYS A 54 -0.19 12.96 1.47
C CYS A 54 0.43 14.35 1.26
N GLY A 55 0.50 14.83 0.01
CA GLY A 55 1.04 16.17 -0.30
C GLY A 55 0.16 17.32 0.18
N VAL A 56 -1.15 17.10 0.34
CA VAL A 56 -2.14 18.12 0.73
C VAL A 56 -2.62 17.97 2.16
N VAL A 57 -2.00 17.08 2.96
CA VAL A 57 -2.36 16.86 4.36
C VAL A 57 -2.01 18.11 5.20
N PRO A 58 -2.96 18.66 5.96
CA PRO A 58 -2.67 19.76 6.88
C PRO A 58 -1.65 19.36 7.96
N ARG A 59 -0.71 20.25 8.30
CA ARG A 59 0.36 19.95 9.28
C ARG A 59 -0.16 19.45 10.64
N ASN A 60 -1.30 19.94 11.10
CA ASN A 60 -1.91 19.51 12.36
C ASN A 60 -2.49 18.09 12.33
N GLN A 61 -2.62 17.48 11.15
CA GLN A 61 -3.07 16.09 10.99
C GLN A 61 -1.91 15.11 10.76
N LEU A 62 -0.68 15.59 10.58
CA LEU A 62 0.47 14.73 10.27
C LEU A 62 0.71 13.66 11.34
N GLN A 63 0.49 13.97 12.61
CA GLN A 63 0.62 12.99 13.70
C GLN A 63 -0.43 11.87 13.60
N SER A 64 -1.69 12.21 13.34
CA SER A 64 -2.75 11.22 13.13
C SER A 64 -2.50 10.40 11.85
N VAL A 65 -1.98 11.03 10.79
CA VAL A 65 -1.57 10.32 9.58
C VAL A 65 -0.46 9.33 9.89
N ALA A 66 0.60 9.75 10.58
CA ALA A 66 1.70 8.88 10.97
C ALA A 66 1.23 7.70 11.83
N ALA A 67 0.35 7.94 12.80
CA ALA A 67 -0.22 6.88 13.65
C ALA A 67 -1.00 5.85 12.82
N ALA A 68 -1.90 6.30 11.94
CA ALA A 68 -2.62 5.40 11.05
C ALA A 68 -1.67 4.62 10.13
N CYS A 69 -0.69 5.29 9.51
CA CYS A 69 0.29 4.63 8.65
C CYS A 69 1.10 3.56 9.41
N LYS A 70 1.43 3.78 10.68
CA LYS A 70 2.14 2.80 11.51
C LYS A 70 1.34 1.50 11.63
N VAL A 71 0.02 1.58 11.89
CA VAL A 71 -0.88 0.42 11.91
C VAL A 71 -0.88 -0.31 10.56
N LEU A 72 -0.97 0.43 9.44
CA LEU A 72 -0.97 -0.15 8.09
C LEU A 72 0.37 -0.84 7.75
N ILE A 73 1.49 -0.26 8.19
CA ILE A 73 2.82 -0.85 8.04
C ILE A 73 2.93 -2.12 8.87
N GLU A 74 2.48 -2.09 10.13
CA GLU A 74 2.54 -3.24 11.03
C GLU A 74 1.72 -4.41 10.51
N PHE A 75 0.49 -4.17 10.05
CA PHE A 75 -0.32 -5.17 9.35
C PHE A 75 0.45 -5.79 8.17
N SER A 76 1.03 -4.94 7.32
CA SER A 76 1.73 -5.38 6.12
C SER A 76 2.96 -6.23 6.46
N LEU A 77 3.71 -5.86 7.49
CA LEU A 77 4.85 -6.64 7.98
C LEU A 77 4.41 -7.98 8.57
N LEU A 78 3.36 -8.01 9.39
CA LEU A 78 2.84 -9.24 10.00
C LEU A 78 2.43 -10.27 8.94
N ARG A 79 1.77 -9.81 7.86
CA ARG A 79 1.34 -10.66 6.74
C ARG A 79 2.45 -11.01 5.76
N LEU A 80 3.55 -10.23 5.73
CA LEU A 80 4.75 -10.60 5.00
C LEU A 80 5.53 -11.71 5.72
N GLU A 81 5.68 -11.61 7.04
CA GLU A 81 6.35 -12.63 7.86
C GLU A 81 5.53 -13.92 7.96
N ASN A 82 4.21 -13.81 8.06
CA ASN A 82 3.28 -14.93 8.19
C ASN A 82 2.24 -14.84 7.05
N PRO A 83 2.57 -15.35 5.84
CA PRO A 83 1.63 -15.31 4.73
C PRO A 83 0.36 -16.11 5.05
N ASP A 84 -0.80 -15.49 4.86
CA ASP A 84 -2.11 -16.13 5.00
C ASP A 84 -2.74 -16.33 3.61
N GLU A 85 -3.20 -17.54 3.33
CA GLU A 85 -3.92 -17.89 2.11
C GLU A 85 -5.25 -17.12 1.96
N ALA A 86 -5.85 -16.68 3.07
CA ALA A 86 -7.05 -15.85 3.07
C ALA A 86 -6.76 -14.36 2.82
N CYS A 87 -5.50 -13.95 2.82
CA CYS A 87 -5.13 -12.57 2.55
C CYS A 87 -5.41 -12.23 1.07
N ALA A 88 -6.29 -11.26 0.85
CA ALA A 88 -6.66 -10.83 -0.50
C ALA A 88 -5.50 -10.10 -1.22
N VAL A 89 -4.49 -9.67 -0.46
CA VAL A 89 -3.35 -8.87 -0.93
C VAL A 89 -2.10 -9.74 -0.94
N SER A 90 -1.52 -9.95 -2.13
CA SER A 90 -0.30 -10.77 -2.24
C SER A 90 0.91 -10.11 -1.57
N GLN A 91 1.91 -10.90 -1.19
CA GLN A 91 3.16 -10.40 -0.59
C GLN A 91 3.83 -9.30 -1.43
N LYS A 92 3.80 -9.44 -2.77
CA LYS A 92 4.27 -8.39 -3.68
C LYS A 92 3.57 -7.06 -3.42
N HIS A 93 2.25 -7.07 -3.34
CA HIS A 93 1.49 -5.85 -3.08
C HIS A 93 1.76 -5.30 -1.68
N LEU A 94 1.88 -6.15 -0.65
CA LEU A 94 2.23 -5.69 0.70
C LEU A 94 3.56 -4.92 0.73
N ILE A 95 4.59 -5.38 0.02
CA ILE A 95 5.86 -4.63 -0.14
C ILE A 95 5.61 -3.30 -0.86
N LEU A 96 4.80 -3.29 -1.92
CA LEU A 96 4.45 -2.06 -2.65
C LEU A 96 3.68 -1.05 -1.79
N LEU A 97 2.82 -1.51 -0.87
CA LEU A 97 2.11 -0.65 0.08
C LEU A 97 3.11 0.04 1.03
N ILE A 98 4.01 -0.74 1.65
CA ILE A 98 5.08 -0.21 2.51
C ILE A 98 5.94 0.79 1.72
N LYS A 99 6.35 0.43 0.51
CA LYS A 99 7.11 1.33 -0.38
C LYS A 99 6.34 2.60 -0.72
N GLY A 100 5.03 2.52 -0.91
CA GLY A 100 4.19 3.69 -1.15
C GLY A 100 4.21 4.65 0.04
N LEU A 101 4.07 4.13 1.26
CA LEU A 101 4.12 4.92 2.50
C LEU A 101 5.49 5.56 2.73
N CYS A 102 6.57 4.82 2.47
CA CYS A 102 7.95 5.30 2.63
C CYS A 102 8.47 6.15 1.46
N THR A 103 7.71 6.32 0.38
CA THR A 103 8.08 7.22 -0.74
C THR A 103 7.05 8.33 -0.99
N GLY A 104 5.88 8.26 -0.34
CA GLY A 104 4.75 9.15 -0.58
C GLY A 104 4.22 9.07 -2.01
N CYS A 105 4.33 7.89 -2.62
CA CYS A 105 3.89 7.63 -3.99
C CYS A 105 3.12 6.32 -4.02
N SER A 106 1.80 6.40 -4.19
CA SER A 106 0.97 5.21 -4.34
C SER A 106 1.48 4.32 -5.49
N ARG A 107 1.45 3.01 -5.27
CA ARG A 107 1.97 2.00 -6.22
C ARG A 107 0.89 1.09 -6.78
N LEU A 108 -0.36 1.23 -6.33
CA LEU A 108 -1.45 0.43 -6.88
C LEU A 108 -1.98 1.04 -8.17
N ASP A 109 -2.16 0.20 -9.18
CA ASP A 109 -2.77 0.58 -10.44
C ASP A 109 -4.31 0.60 -10.35
N ARG A 110 -4.97 1.08 -11.42
CA ARG A 110 -6.44 1.17 -11.45
C ARG A 110 -7.11 -0.21 -11.34
N THR A 111 -6.51 -1.24 -11.92
CA THR A 111 -7.06 -2.60 -11.94
C THR A 111 -7.02 -3.20 -10.54
N GLU A 112 -5.90 -3.05 -9.84
CA GLU A 112 -5.67 -3.46 -8.46
C GLU A 112 -6.66 -2.76 -7.52
N ILE A 113 -6.84 -1.44 -7.66
CA ILE A 113 -7.83 -0.68 -6.86
C ILE A 113 -9.24 -1.23 -7.06
N ILE A 114 -9.66 -1.45 -8.31
CA ILE A 114 -10.99 -2.01 -8.61
C ILE A 114 -11.13 -3.40 -7.98
N THR A 115 -10.09 -4.22 -8.09
CA THR A 115 -10.07 -5.59 -7.58
C THR A 115 -10.15 -5.61 -6.05
N PHE A 116 -9.31 -4.86 -5.35
CA PHE A 116 -9.35 -4.75 -3.88
C PHE A 116 -10.67 -4.15 -3.38
N THR A 117 -11.25 -3.20 -4.12
CA THR A 117 -12.57 -2.66 -3.79
C THR A 117 -13.66 -3.73 -3.88
N ALA A 118 -13.64 -4.54 -4.94
CA ALA A 118 -14.61 -5.63 -5.11
C ALA A 118 -14.43 -6.69 -4.02
N MET A 119 -13.19 -7.09 -3.73
CA MET A 119 -12.86 -8.07 -2.68
C MET A 119 -13.33 -7.58 -1.31
N MET A 120 -13.03 -6.33 -0.94
CA MET A 120 -13.50 -5.72 0.30
C MET A 120 -15.04 -5.71 0.43
N LYS A 121 -15.76 -5.40 -0.66
CA LYS A 121 -17.24 -5.38 -0.68
C LYS A 121 -17.86 -6.77 -0.55
N SER A 122 -17.20 -7.79 -1.09
CA SER A 122 -17.68 -9.17 -1.06
C SER A 122 -17.28 -9.93 0.21
N ALA A 123 -16.32 -9.41 0.97
CA ALA A 123 -15.83 -10.05 2.18
C ALA A 123 -16.84 -9.99 3.32
N LYS A 124 -16.71 -10.90 4.29
CA LYS A 124 -17.52 -10.87 5.51
C LYS A 124 -17.14 -9.63 6.32
N LEU A 125 -18.14 -8.88 6.80
CA LEU A 125 -17.90 -7.69 7.62
C LEU A 125 -17.75 -8.06 9.11
N PRO A 126 -16.77 -7.47 9.82
CA PRO A 126 -16.67 -7.56 11.27
C PRO A 126 -17.92 -7.00 11.95
N GLN A 127 -18.38 -7.62 13.04
CA GLN A 127 -19.58 -7.19 13.78
C GLN A 127 -19.46 -5.77 14.34
N THR A 128 -18.24 -5.29 14.60
CA THR A 128 -17.95 -3.91 15.03
C THR A 128 -18.16 -2.89 13.91
N VAL A 129 -18.01 -3.31 12.65
CA VAL A 129 -18.40 -2.54 11.46
C VAL A 129 -19.91 -2.72 11.26
N LYS A 130 -20.71 -2.17 12.21
CA LYS A 130 -22.18 -2.28 12.30
C LYS A 130 -22.96 -1.83 11.05
N THR A 131 -22.89 -2.56 9.96
CA THR A 131 -23.73 -2.30 8.80
C THR A 131 -25.14 -2.73 9.17
N LEU A 132 -26.07 -1.78 9.14
CA LEU A 132 -27.50 -2.01 9.24
C LEU A 132 -27.96 -2.75 7.97
N SER A 133 -27.75 -4.07 7.94
CA SER A 133 -28.21 -4.96 6.87
C SER A 133 -29.05 -6.12 7.41
N ASP A 134 -29.87 -5.86 8.43
CA ASP A 134 -30.91 -6.78 8.94
C ASP A 134 -32.30 -6.10 8.94
N VAL A 135 -32.66 -5.40 7.85
CA VAL A 135 -34.05 -5.01 7.60
C VAL A 135 -34.38 -5.18 6.12
N GLU A 136 -34.29 -6.40 5.62
CA GLU A 136 -35.06 -6.82 4.42
C GLU A 136 -35.55 -8.26 4.61
N ASP A 137 -36.31 -8.49 5.69
CA ASP A 137 -37.24 -9.63 5.77
C ASP A 137 -38.36 -9.31 6.77
N GLN A 138 -39.24 -8.38 6.41
CA GLN A 138 -40.63 -8.42 6.85
C GLN A 138 -41.53 -7.52 5.99
N LYS A 139 -42.42 -8.20 5.28
CA LYS A 139 -43.49 -7.68 4.47
C LYS A 139 -44.60 -7.08 5.36
N GLU A 140 -45.01 -5.86 5.00
CA GLU A 140 -46.31 -5.20 5.22
C GLU A 140 -46.91 -5.08 6.64
N LEU A 141 -47.05 -3.83 7.14
CA LEU A 141 -48.34 -3.12 7.28
C LEU A 141 -48.16 -1.69 7.81
N ALA A 142 -49.17 -0.85 7.61
CA ALA A 142 -49.11 0.60 7.38
C ALA A 142 -49.11 1.56 8.59
N SER A 143 -48.77 2.84 8.27
CA SER A 143 -49.26 4.13 8.84
C SER A 143 -48.28 4.94 9.74
N PRO A 144 -48.48 6.28 9.97
CA PRO A 144 -47.57 7.33 9.46
C PRO A 144 -47.04 8.34 10.53
N VAL A 145 -46.22 9.31 10.06
CA VAL A 145 -45.84 10.62 10.66
C VAL A 145 -44.43 10.74 11.32
N ARG A 146 -43.67 11.72 10.82
CA ARG A 146 -42.29 12.21 11.18
C ARG A 146 -42.29 13.05 12.49
N PRO A 147 -41.17 13.67 12.95
CA PRO A 147 -39.71 13.47 12.71
C PRO A 147 -38.91 13.35 14.03
N GLU A 148 -37.63 12.94 13.99
CA GLU A 148 -36.49 13.56 14.70
C GLU A 148 -35.26 12.63 14.82
N LEU A 149 -34.18 13.08 14.17
CA LEU A 149 -32.81 13.20 14.68
C LEU A 149 -32.05 11.98 15.23
N ARG A 150 -30.91 11.79 14.55
CA ARG A 150 -29.60 11.26 14.99
C ARG A 150 -29.38 9.76 14.84
N GLN A 151 -28.19 9.44 14.33
CA GLN A 151 -27.55 8.12 14.21
C GLN A 151 -27.92 7.25 13.00
N LYS A 152 -27.72 7.74 11.76
CA LYS A 152 -27.59 6.82 10.61
C LYS A 152 -26.89 7.45 9.41
N GLU A 153 -25.60 7.77 9.51
CA GLU A 153 -24.90 8.39 8.36
C GLU A 153 -23.41 8.05 8.18
N VAL A 154 -22.76 7.32 9.09
CA VAL A 154 -21.28 7.24 9.05
C VAL A 154 -20.76 6.12 8.13
N GLN A 155 -21.47 5.01 7.96
CA GLN A 155 -20.89 3.83 7.31
C GLN A 155 -21.04 3.74 5.79
N MET A 156 -22.13 4.28 5.21
CA MET A 156 -22.26 4.36 3.74
C MET A 156 -21.39 5.46 3.14
N ASN A 157 -20.98 6.46 3.92
CA ASN A 157 -20.17 7.57 3.42
C ASN A 157 -18.71 7.17 3.20
N PHE A 158 -18.10 6.41 4.11
CA PHE A 158 -16.69 6.06 4.02
C PHE A 158 -16.34 5.19 2.79
N LEU A 159 -17.12 4.15 2.54
CA LEU A 159 -16.91 3.25 1.39
C LEU A 159 -17.21 3.97 0.06
N ASN A 160 -18.26 4.81 0.03
CA ASN A 160 -18.58 5.65 -1.12
C ASN A 160 -17.52 6.74 -1.36
N GLN A 161 -16.88 7.23 -0.30
CA GLN A 161 -15.82 8.24 -0.35
C GLN A 161 -14.49 7.65 -0.85
N LEU A 162 -14.10 6.48 -0.37
CA LEU A 162 -12.97 5.72 -0.94
C LEU A 162 -13.24 5.44 -2.42
N THR A 163 -14.41 4.89 -2.75
CA THR A 163 -14.75 4.54 -4.15
C THR A 163 -14.94 5.73 -5.08
N SER A 164 -15.41 6.89 -4.59
CA SER A 164 -15.55 8.13 -5.38
C SER A 164 -14.20 8.72 -5.77
N VAL A 165 -13.16 8.57 -4.96
CA VAL A 165 -11.81 9.05 -5.26
C VAL A 165 -11.15 8.17 -6.34
N PHE A 166 -11.56 6.92 -6.44
CA PHE A 166 -11.04 5.93 -7.40
C PHE A 166 -11.65 6.00 -8.81
N ASN A 167 -12.58 6.92 -9.09
CA ASN A 167 -13.26 6.98 -10.38
C ASN A 167 -13.35 8.40 -11.01
N PRO A 168 -12.31 8.88 -11.72
CA PRO A 168 -12.29 10.25 -12.24
C PRO A 168 -13.00 10.48 -13.60
N LYS A 169 -13.98 9.68 -14.02
CA LYS A 169 -14.66 9.90 -15.32
C LYS A 169 -16.18 9.68 -15.28
N MET A 170 -16.91 10.75 -15.00
CA MET A 170 -18.19 11.07 -15.66
C MET A 170 -18.53 12.56 -15.48
N ALA A 171 -17.81 13.42 -16.20
CA ALA A 171 -18.27 14.78 -16.49
C ALA A 171 -17.80 15.10 -17.91
N LEU A 172 -18.60 14.66 -18.88
CA LEU A 172 -18.55 15.14 -20.25
C LEU A 172 -18.95 16.62 -20.25
N SER A 173 -18.31 17.36 -21.15
CA SER A 173 -18.39 18.81 -21.39
C SER A 173 -19.82 19.31 -21.71
N PRO A 174 -20.04 20.64 -21.86
CA PRO A 174 -19.69 21.25 -23.14
C PRO A 174 -18.87 22.54 -23.04
N VAL A 175 -18.08 22.69 -24.10
CA VAL A 175 -17.42 23.89 -24.58
C VAL A 175 -18.38 25.08 -24.57
N THR A 176 -17.91 26.24 -24.09
CA THR A 176 -18.40 27.53 -24.55
C THR A 176 -17.22 28.51 -24.59
N THR A 177 -16.79 28.82 -25.81
CA THR A 177 -15.98 29.99 -26.16
C THR A 177 -16.71 31.28 -25.80
N LEU A 178 -16.01 32.27 -25.25
CA LEU A 178 -16.07 33.68 -25.65
C LEU A 178 -14.90 34.47 -24.98
N GLN A 179 -14.44 35.48 -25.70
CA GLN A 179 -13.15 36.17 -25.62
C GLN A 179 -13.09 37.33 -24.59
N ALA A 180 -11.85 37.78 -24.36
CA ALA A 180 -11.39 39.18 -24.21
C ALA A 180 -10.97 39.70 -22.82
N GLN A 181 -9.63 39.83 -22.68
CA GLN A 181 -8.87 41.04 -22.31
C GLN A 181 -8.89 41.58 -20.86
N GLY A 182 -7.69 41.73 -20.29
CA GLY A 182 -7.42 42.56 -19.10
C GLY A 182 -6.17 42.13 -18.35
N GLU A 183 -5.08 42.90 -18.52
CA GLU A 183 -3.80 42.82 -17.81
C GLU A 183 -3.96 42.94 -16.29
N GLY A 184 -3.11 42.27 -15.52
CA GLY A 184 -3.06 42.42 -14.05
C GLY A 184 -2.15 41.40 -13.36
N GLU A 185 -0.95 41.86 -13.02
CA GLU A 185 0.08 41.36 -12.11
C GLU A 185 -0.31 40.21 -11.15
N GLY A 186 0.52 39.16 -11.09
CA GLY A 186 0.38 38.11 -10.06
C GLY A 186 1.24 36.86 -10.26
N GLU A 187 2.57 36.98 -10.40
CA GLU A 187 3.48 35.82 -10.58
C GLU A 187 4.09 35.26 -9.27
N GLU A 188 3.59 35.62 -8.08
CA GLU A 188 4.22 35.19 -6.80
C GLU A 188 3.48 34.10 -6.01
N GLN A 189 2.31 33.62 -6.45
CA GLN A 189 1.50 32.67 -5.67
C GLN A 189 1.72 31.18 -5.98
N THR A 190 2.39 30.81 -7.08
CA THR A 190 2.52 29.40 -7.48
C THR A 190 3.78 28.71 -6.95
N VAL A 191 4.84 29.47 -6.65
CA VAL A 191 6.16 28.93 -6.21
C VAL A 191 6.15 28.56 -4.72
N THR A 192 5.42 29.32 -3.90
CA THR A 192 5.35 29.13 -2.44
C THR A 192 4.56 27.87 -2.06
N ASP A 193 3.50 27.54 -2.82
CA ASP A 193 2.63 26.38 -2.57
C ASP A 193 3.25 25.03 -3.00
N GLN A 194 4.10 25.03 -4.03
CA GLN A 194 4.86 23.82 -4.40
C GLN A 194 5.94 23.50 -3.37
N SER A 195 6.61 24.53 -2.82
CA SER A 195 7.59 24.39 -1.73
C SER A 195 6.95 23.84 -0.45
N SER A 196 5.74 24.28 -0.11
CA SER A 196 5.03 23.82 1.09
C SER A 196 4.54 22.37 0.97
N THR A 197 4.02 21.99 -0.20
CA THR A 197 3.60 20.61 -0.54
C THR A 197 4.77 19.63 -0.48
N ALA A 198 5.92 19.99 -1.06
CA ALA A 198 7.13 19.17 -1.04
C ALA A 198 7.66 18.96 0.40
N LYS A 199 7.64 20.01 1.23
CA LYS A 199 8.03 19.93 2.64
C LYS A 199 7.11 19.00 3.44
N THR A 200 5.79 19.10 3.26
CA THR A 200 4.81 18.23 3.94
C THR A 200 4.99 16.77 3.55
N LYS A 201 5.18 16.48 2.25
CA LYS A 201 5.45 15.13 1.77
C LYS A 201 6.75 14.56 2.33
N SER A 202 7.79 15.37 2.44
CA SER A 202 9.08 14.96 3.05
C SER A 202 8.90 14.57 4.52
N VAL A 203 8.17 15.36 5.31
CA VAL A 203 7.87 15.03 6.72
C VAL A 203 7.06 13.74 6.83
N PHE A 204 6.04 13.56 5.99
CA PHE A 204 5.25 12.33 5.93
C PHE A 204 6.13 11.10 5.66
N VAL A 205 7.01 11.18 4.65
CA VAL A 205 7.94 10.10 4.31
C VAL A 205 8.86 9.79 5.50
N ALA A 206 9.48 10.81 6.09
CA ALA A 206 10.39 10.63 7.23
C ALA A 206 9.69 9.93 8.42
N GLN A 207 8.45 10.29 8.73
CA GLN A 207 7.67 9.65 9.80
C GLN A 207 7.36 8.18 9.51
N ASN A 208 7.01 7.83 8.28
CA ASN A 208 6.75 6.45 7.91
C ASN A 208 8.02 5.60 7.90
N VAL A 209 9.16 6.17 7.48
CA VAL A 209 10.46 5.49 7.55
C VAL A 209 10.86 5.23 8.99
N ALA A 210 10.70 6.22 9.88
CA ALA A 210 10.94 6.04 11.31
C ALA A 210 10.01 4.96 11.91
N SER A 211 8.71 4.99 11.57
CA SER A 211 7.75 3.97 12.02
C SER A 211 8.13 2.56 11.54
N LEU A 212 8.54 2.43 10.28
CA LEU A 212 9.00 1.16 9.74
C LEU A 212 10.28 0.66 10.43
N GLN A 213 11.21 1.57 10.77
CA GLN A 213 12.42 1.22 11.54
C GLN A 213 12.08 0.78 12.98
N GLU A 214 11.19 1.50 13.67
CA GLU A 214 10.71 1.13 15.02
C GLU A 214 10.08 -0.26 15.05
N LEU A 215 9.36 -0.65 13.99
CA LEU A 215 8.74 -1.96 13.85
C LEU A 215 9.73 -3.08 13.44
N GLY A 216 11.03 -2.78 13.37
CA GLY A 216 12.06 -3.73 12.90
C GLY A 216 11.92 -4.08 11.41
N GLY A 217 11.29 -3.21 10.63
CA GLY A 217 10.88 -3.48 9.25
C GLY A 217 12.05 -3.85 8.32
N SER A 218 13.24 -3.29 8.53
CA SER A 218 14.42 -3.64 7.73
C SER A 218 14.81 -5.11 7.87
N GLU A 219 14.91 -5.63 9.09
CA GLU A 219 15.25 -7.04 9.36
C GLU A 219 14.14 -7.99 8.88
N LYS A 220 12.89 -7.62 9.12
CA LYS A 220 11.73 -8.42 8.68
C LYS A 220 11.65 -8.51 7.16
N LEU A 221 11.81 -7.39 6.45
CA LEU A 221 11.77 -7.34 4.99
C LEU A 221 12.96 -8.08 4.36
N LEU A 222 14.17 -7.92 4.89
CA LEU A 222 15.34 -8.66 4.43
C LEU A 222 15.15 -10.17 4.63
N ARG A 223 14.64 -10.59 5.80
CA ARG A 223 14.33 -12.00 6.08
C ARG A 223 13.32 -12.56 5.08
N VAL A 224 12.25 -11.82 4.78
CA VAL A 224 11.27 -12.23 3.76
C VAL A 224 11.95 -12.40 2.40
N CYS A 225 12.75 -11.41 1.97
CA CYS A 225 13.46 -11.45 0.69
C CYS A 225 14.44 -12.63 0.58
N LEU A 226 15.15 -12.95 1.67
CA LEU A 226 16.06 -14.09 1.75
C LEU A 226 15.35 -15.44 1.66
N ASN A 227 14.04 -15.49 1.94
CA ASN A 227 13.25 -16.72 1.96
C ASN A 227 12.22 -16.81 0.82
N LEU A 228 12.29 -15.93 -0.19
CA LEU A 228 11.38 -15.99 -1.34
C LEU A 228 11.64 -17.28 -2.15
N PRO A 229 10.62 -18.12 -2.44
CA PRO A 229 10.86 -19.52 -2.80
C PRO A 229 11.71 -19.77 -4.06
N TYR A 230 11.53 -18.97 -5.11
CA TYR A 230 12.28 -19.13 -6.35
C TYR A 230 13.64 -18.47 -6.25
N PHE A 231 13.72 -17.35 -5.54
CA PHE A 231 14.98 -16.66 -5.33
C PHE A 231 15.91 -17.39 -4.34
N LEU A 232 15.36 -18.00 -3.30
CA LEU A 232 16.05 -18.80 -2.29
C LEU A 232 16.87 -19.94 -2.92
N ARG A 233 16.41 -20.52 -4.03
CA ARG A 233 17.18 -21.53 -4.78
C ARG A 233 18.52 -20.99 -5.27
N TYR A 234 18.54 -19.74 -5.74
CA TYR A 234 19.76 -19.08 -6.20
C TYR A 234 20.61 -18.59 -5.03
N ILE A 235 19.98 -18.15 -3.94
CA ILE A 235 20.67 -17.79 -2.69
C ILE A 235 21.44 -18.99 -2.14
N ASN A 236 20.80 -20.15 -1.99
CA ASN A 236 21.43 -21.36 -1.48
C ASN A 236 22.59 -21.80 -2.37
N ARG A 237 22.38 -21.85 -3.70
CA ARG A 237 23.46 -22.21 -4.64
C ARG A 237 24.65 -21.24 -4.60
N PHE A 238 24.38 -19.95 -4.46
CA PHE A 238 25.42 -18.94 -4.29
C PHE A 238 26.20 -19.18 -2.99
N GLN A 239 25.50 -19.39 -1.87
CA GLN A 239 26.10 -19.64 -0.56
C GLN A 239 26.90 -20.95 -0.53
N ASP A 240 26.40 -22.01 -1.15
CA ASP A 240 27.09 -23.30 -1.29
C ASP A 240 28.40 -23.15 -2.08
N ALA A 241 28.38 -22.43 -3.21
CA ALA A 241 29.57 -22.19 -4.01
C ALA A 241 30.63 -21.37 -3.24
N VAL A 242 30.21 -20.32 -2.52
CA VAL A 242 31.12 -19.49 -1.73
C VAL A 242 31.68 -20.26 -0.52
N SER A 243 30.83 -21.00 0.21
CA SER A 243 31.24 -21.73 1.41
C SER A 243 32.14 -22.93 1.11
N ALA A 244 31.87 -23.65 0.02
CA ALA A 244 32.71 -24.77 -0.43
C ALA A 244 33.94 -24.31 -1.23
N ASN A 245 34.11 -23.00 -1.45
CA ASN A 245 35.12 -22.42 -2.35
C ASN A 245 35.14 -23.15 -3.72
N SER A 246 33.94 -23.38 -4.26
CA SER A 246 33.66 -24.19 -5.43
C SER A 246 33.20 -23.33 -6.62
N PHE A 247 33.10 -23.95 -7.78
CA PHE A 247 32.60 -23.30 -8.99
C PHE A 247 31.10 -23.03 -8.92
N PHE A 248 30.68 -21.90 -9.49
CA PHE A 248 29.27 -21.58 -9.70
C PHE A 248 28.66 -22.51 -10.75
N ILE A 249 27.62 -23.25 -10.36
CA ILE A 249 26.94 -24.19 -11.26
C ILE A 249 25.96 -23.42 -12.15
N MET A 250 26.20 -23.44 -13.46
CA MET A 250 25.29 -22.89 -14.48
C MET A 250 24.46 -24.00 -15.12
N PRO A 251 23.28 -23.70 -15.68
CA PRO A 251 22.59 -24.63 -16.58
C PRO A 251 23.52 -25.05 -17.72
N ALA A 252 23.77 -26.36 -17.85
CA ALA A 252 24.70 -26.89 -18.86
C ALA A 252 23.99 -27.84 -19.85
N THR A 253 22.75 -28.24 -19.53
CA THR A 253 21.94 -29.12 -20.38
C THR A 253 20.63 -28.45 -20.79
N VAL A 254 20.02 -28.95 -21.86
CA VAL A 254 18.69 -28.49 -22.31
C VAL A 254 17.63 -28.70 -21.22
N ALA A 255 17.77 -29.76 -20.41
CA ALA A 255 16.87 -30.01 -19.29
C ALA A 255 16.99 -28.92 -18.22
N ASP A 256 18.21 -28.50 -17.87
CA ASP A 256 18.47 -27.42 -16.91
C ASP A 256 17.91 -26.09 -17.42
N ALA A 257 18.19 -25.75 -18.69
CA ALA A 257 17.68 -24.54 -19.32
C ALA A 257 16.15 -24.51 -19.35
N THR A 258 15.52 -25.67 -19.62
CA THR A 258 14.06 -25.80 -19.59
C THR A 258 13.50 -25.59 -18.17
N ALA A 259 14.17 -26.14 -17.14
CA ALA A 259 13.76 -25.95 -15.75
C ALA A 259 13.86 -24.49 -15.30
N VAL A 260 14.94 -23.78 -15.68
CA VAL A 260 15.10 -22.34 -15.42
C VAL A 260 14.01 -21.54 -16.13
N ARG A 261 13.77 -21.82 -17.41
CA ARG A 261 12.71 -21.15 -18.19
C ARG A 261 11.33 -21.31 -17.56
N ASN A 262 11.00 -22.50 -17.07
CA ASN A 262 9.70 -22.78 -16.45
C ASN A 262 9.49 -22.01 -15.14
N GLY A 263 10.56 -21.72 -14.39
CA GLY A 263 10.51 -20.94 -13.16
C GLY A 263 10.73 -19.43 -13.32
N PHE A 264 11.04 -18.97 -14.55
CA PHE A 264 11.54 -17.62 -14.79
C PHE A 264 10.56 -16.52 -14.34
N HIS A 265 9.28 -16.66 -14.66
CA HIS A 265 8.28 -15.65 -14.30
C HIS A 265 8.18 -15.47 -12.77
N SER A 266 8.18 -16.57 -12.02
CA SER A 266 8.13 -16.53 -10.55
C SER A 266 9.43 -15.99 -9.96
N LEU A 267 10.58 -16.32 -10.55
CA LEU A 267 11.87 -15.74 -10.17
C LEU A 267 11.89 -14.22 -10.37
N VAL A 268 11.36 -13.72 -11.49
CA VAL A 268 11.26 -12.27 -11.75
C VAL A 268 10.41 -11.59 -10.69
N ILE A 269 9.30 -12.21 -10.25
CA ILE A 269 8.47 -11.68 -9.16
C ILE A 269 9.28 -11.58 -7.87
N ASP A 270 9.95 -12.66 -7.46
CA ASP A 270 10.74 -12.68 -6.22
C ASP A 270 11.90 -11.66 -6.25
N VAL A 271 12.62 -11.58 -7.36
CA VAL A 271 13.72 -10.62 -7.55
C VAL A 271 13.20 -9.18 -7.54
N THR A 272 12.03 -8.93 -8.15
CA THR A 272 11.40 -7.60 -8.11
C THR A 272 11.01 -7.22 -6.69
N MET A 273 10.46 -8.16 -5.91
CA MET A 273 10.16 -7.93 -4.49
C MET A 273 11.41 -7.61 -3.69
N ALA A 274 12.51 -8.34 -3.91
CA ALA A 274 13.79 -8.05 -3.28
C ALA A 274 14.31 -6.65 -3.66
N LEU A 275 14.26 -6.28 -4.94
CA LEU A 275 14.66 -4.96 -5.41
C LEU A 275 13.80 -3.83 -4.81
N ASP A 276 12.49 -4.04 -4.73
CA ASP A 276 11.58 -3.08 -4.12
C ASP A 276 11.91 -2.85 -2.65
N THR A 277 12.19 -3.92 -1.89
CA THR A 277 12.70 -3.83 -0.52
C THR A 277 14.04 -3.11 -0.42
N LEU A 278 15.00 -3.46 -1.28
CA LEU A 278 16.34 -2.86 -1.26
C LEU A 278 16.34 -1.36 -1.61
N SER A 279 15.32 -0.91 -2.34
CA SER A 279 15.13 0.51 -2.65
C SER A 279 14.49 1.32 -1.52
N LEU A 280 14.11 0.70 -0.41
CA LEU A 280 13.50 1.40 0.72
C LEU A 280 14.55 2.17 1.53
N PRO A 281 14.25 3.40 1.96
CA PRO A 281 15.14 4.22 2.80
C PRO A 281 15.27 3.71 4.25
N VAL A 282 14.72 2.53 4.58
CA VAL A 282 14.71 1.93 5.92
C VAL A 282 15.98 1.14 6.26
N LEU A 283 16.82 0.85 5.27
CA LEU A 283 18.00 0.00 5.46
C LEU A 283 19.13 0.66 6.25
N GLU A 284 19.04 1.96 6.52
CA GLU A 284 19.97 2.68 7.37
C GLU A 284 19.64 2.51 8.87
N PRO A 285 20.64 2.36 9.76
CA PRO A 285 22.06 2.20 9.47
C PRO A 285 22.40 0.80 8.95
N LEU A 286 23.35 0.73 8.01
CA LEU A 286 23.88 -0.54 7.47
C LEU A 286 24.82 -1.19 8.50
N THR A 287 24.23 -1.92 9.45
CA THR A 287 25.01 -2.77 10.36
C THR A 287 25.73 -3.87 9.57
N PRO A 288 26.82 -4.45 10.09
CA PRO A 288 27.53 -5.52 9.39
C PRO A 288 26.63 -6.69 8.97
N ALA A 289 25.69 -7.08 9.84
CA ALA A 289 24.71 -8.13 9.56
C ALA A 289 23.78 -7.75 8.40
N ARG A 290 23.22 -6.53 8.40
CA ARG A 290 22.36 -6.05 7.31
C ARG A 290 23.12 -5.92 5.99
N LEU A 291 24.36 -5.45 6.06
CA LEU A 291 25.22 -5.36 4.87
C LEU A 291 25.49 -6.75 4.29
N GLN A 292 25.70 -7.76 5.14
CA GLN A 292 25.84 -9.14 4.70
C GLN A 292 24.57 -9.65 4.01
N ASP A 293 23.40 -9.46 4.59
CA ASP A 293 22.12 -9.87 3.99
C ASP A 293 21.88 -9.19 2.63
N VAL A 294 22.10 -7.87 2.55
CA VAL A 294 21.99 -7.10 1.30
C VAL A 294 22.98 -7.61 0.26
N THR A 295 24.22 -7.92 0.67
CA THR A 295 25.26 -8.46 -0.23
C THR A 295 24.86 -9.83 -0.76
N VAL A 296 24.34 -10.72 0.10
CA VAL A 296 23.83 -12.03 -0.30
C VAL A 296 22.70 -11.88 -1.32
N LEU A 297 21.71 -11.01 -1.05
CA LEU A 297 20.62 -10.74 -2.00
C LEU A 297 21.16 -10.21 -3.34
N ALA A 298 22.06 -9.21 -3.31
CA ALA A 298 22.60 -8.60 -4.52
C ALA A 298 23.41 -9.61 -5.37
N LEU A 299 24.31 -10.36 -4.75
CA LEU A 299 25.14 -11.34 -5.46
C LEU A 299 24.34 -12.54 -5.96
N SER A 300 23.35 -12.99 -5.19
CA SER A 300 22.44 -14.07 -5.61
C SER A 300 21.56 -13.62 -6.79
N CYS A 301 21.16 -12.34 -6.82
CA CYS A 301 20.44 -11.77 -7.95
C CYS A 301 21.30 -11.75 -9.22
N LEU A 302 22.57 -11.35 -9.11
CA LEU A 302 23.53 -11.42 -10.22
C LEU A 302 23.73 -12.86 -10.71
N TYR A 303 23.92 -13.80 -9.78
CA TYR A 303 24.05 -15.22 -10.11
C TYR A 303 22.80 -15.77 -10.81
N ALA A 304 21.60 -15.39 -10.36
CA ALA A 304 20.35 -15.73 -11.01
C ALA A 304 20.26 -15.15 -12.44
N GLY A 305 20.63 -13.87 -12.62
CA GLY A 305 20.66 -13.23 -13.93
C GLY A 305 21.58 -13.92 -14.92
N VAL A 306 22.81 -14.26 -14.50
CA VAL A 306 23.76 -15.00 -15.35
C VAL A 306 23.25 -16.40 -15.67
N SER A 307 22.66 -17.10 -14.68
CA SER A 307 22.10 -18.43 -14.87
C SER A 307 20.93 -18.46 -15.86
N VAL A 308 20.14 -17.39 -15.94
CA VAL A 308 19.03 -17.29 -16.90
C VAL A 308 19.55 -16.96 -18.31
N ALA A 309 20.65 -16.20 -18.41
CA ALA A 309 21.22 -15.77 -19.68
C ALA A 309 22.05 -16.85 -20.39
N THR A 310 22.48 -17.88 -19.66
CA THR A 310 23.27 -19.02 -20.15
C THR A 310 22.37 -20.09 -20.75
#